data_AF-A0A7W5HNZ0-F1
#
_entry.id   AF-A0A7W5HNZ0-F1
#
_cell.length_a   1.000
_cell.length_b   1.000
_cell.length_c   1.000
_cell.angle_alpha   90.00
_cell.angle_beta   90.00
_cell.angle_gamma   90.00
#
_symmetry.space_group_name_H-M   'P 1'
#
loop_
_entity.id
_entity.type
_entity.pdbx_description
1 polymer ?
#
loop_
_entity_poly.entity_id
_entity_poly.type
_entity_poly.pdbx_seq_one_letter_code
_entity_poly.pdbx_strand_id
1 'polypeptide(L)'
;MNSQTAELVTDDLPPPRIRENPTSDLLNPVALRYSCTIIIEYAIEPGDSVHITWAGVEGAGSYTSDPFSVGVLRPLAVGIGGVPLVIFNQGKTVKLSYTVVRGASAPVTSKPLILYVLPVMQSDLPRPFITQASDLGDGSVLDVNALTEFTLRINAWPLLTEGQYFWLRLRGTNADDSAFDELYWSAPGNLVDQEFSKGFYARNYSANLLTGLKDRSLLTLEFMAGLEGSQDVAIAQRFAHRNYIVRTGAPVILLVKDPLGQDIADGRDTEHSSVTVEGSASMDGEVEIFDGQDSQGTVRVDRGNWKYQVTGLTEGPHVFTAQALYGNRDVSNPWSINVILQNRRLSIKEAPDNVNLDPLVASQYLTAVLNMLELEPEDLITVTWKAAPGTPAAGSQTTSAVLAGSNRPIEIALRVSLVAFSLGKGVEVTFTYTRGASAPVTSQPFLLNVLTIPAAKFIAPVITEANGTAVLDLKDVTAGATLQFGCWPHIAVGQRIWLDLEGRNASGASHNLSMWTGNNNAVHRSWVLNGYSVMVLYSYLQNLGDGSTLSIRFRVNMDQVANSQTAVVFDTREYTVRA
;
A
#
# COMPACT_ATOMS: atom_id res chain seq x y z
N MET A 1 55.33 -78.25 -27.60
CA MET A 1 56.11 -77.06 -27.99
C MET A 1 55.80 -75.98 -26.97
N ASN A 2 56.76 -75.66 -26.10
CA ASN A 2 56.64 -74.57 -25.14
C ASN A 2 56.75 -73.26 -25.92
N SER A 3 55.62 -72.63 -26.22
CA SER A 3 55.58 -71.24 -26.63
C SER A 3 56.09 -70.41 -25.44
N GLN A 4 57.32 -69.88 -25.53
CA GLN A 4 57.78 -68.84 -24.62
C GLN A 4 56.78 -67.69 -24.71
N THR A 5 56.11 -67.44 -23.60
CA THR A 5 55.27 -66.27 -23.41
C THR A 5 56.14 -65.03 -23.60
N ALA A 6 55.78 -64.13 -24.52
CA ALA A 6 56.56 -62.93 -24.76
C ALA A 6 56.64 -62.10 -23.46
N GLU A 7 57.85 -61.71 -23.07
CA GLU A 7 58.10 -60.83 -21.93
C GLU A 7 57.51 -59.45 -22.24
N LEU A 8 56.64 -58.93 -21.36
CA LEU A 8 56.04 -57.60 -21.51
C LEU A 8 57.11 -56.53 -21.25
N VAL A 9 57.10 -55.47 -22.05
CA VAL A 9 57.81 -54.21 -21.74
C VAL A 9 56.82 -53.04 -21.68
N THR A 10 57.22 -51.91 -21.10
CA THR A 10 56.34 -50.72 -20.98
C THR A 10 55.80 -50.24 -22.32
N ASP A 11 56.53 -50.45 -23.42
CA ASP A 11 56.06 -50.08 -24.76
C ASP A 11 54.89 -50.92 -25.26
N ASP A 12 54.69 -52.13 -24.71
CA ASP A 12 53.54 -52.99 -25.00
C ASP A 12 52.28 -52.58 -24.22
N LEU A 13 52.41 -51.67 -23.24
CA LEU A 13 51.36 -51.27 -22.31
C LEU A 13 50.95 -49.80 -22.54
N PRO A 14 49.92 -49.53 -23.36
CA PRO A 14 49.47 -48.17 -23.62
C PRO A 14 48.84 -47.54 -22.38
N PRO A 15 48.68 -46.20 -22.35
CA PRO A 15 47.99 -45.51 -21.26
C PRO A 15 46.57 -46.06 -21.02
N PRO A 16 46.14 -46.16 -19.76
CA PRO A 16 44.74 -46.45 -19.45
C PRO A 16 43.82 -45.33 -19.94
N ARG A 17 42.51 -45.58 -19.97
CA ARG A 17 41.48 -44.58 -20.29
C ARG A 17 40.43 -44.51 -19.18
N ILE A 18 39.80 -43.36 -19.01
CA ILE A 18 38.64 -43.20 -18.12
C ILE A 18 37.38 -43.20 -18.97
N ARG A 19 36.44 -44.12 -18.72
CA ARG A 19 35.20 -44.24 -19.50
C ARG A 19 34.39 -42.95 -19.46
N GLU A 20 34.27 -42.35 -18.27
CA GLU A 20 33.53 -41.11 -18.02
C GLU A 20 34.24 -39.86 -18.59
N ASN A 21 35.48 -39.99 -19.07
CA ASN A 21 36.25 -38.92 -19.70
C ASN A 21 37.06 -39.44 -20.92
N PRO A 22 36.37 -39.84 -22.02
CA PRO A 22 36.94 -40.74 -23.02
C PRO A 22 37.93 -40.09 -24.01
N THR A 23 37.98 -38.75 -24.09
CA THR A 23 38.67 -38.01 -25.17
C THR A 23 39.38 -36.74 -24.69
N SER A 24 39.67 -36.59 -23.39
CA SER A 24 40.22 -35.36 -22.83
C SER A 24 41.23 -35.63 -21.73
N ASP A 25 42.37 -34.95 -21.76
CA ASP A 25 43.31 -34.91 -20.65
C ASP A 25 42.88 -33.91 -19.55
N LEU A 26 41.87 -33.09 -19.84
CA LEU A 26 41.17 -32.27 -18.86
C LEU A 26 40.01 -33.08 -18.28
N LEU A 27 40.07 -33.38 -16.98
CA LEU A 27 39.06 -34.16 -16.29
C LEU A 27 38.05 -33.22 -15.61
N ASN A 28 36.81 -33.22 -16.10
CA ASN A 28 35.70 -32.56 -15.40
C ASN A 28 35.36 -33.37 -14.14
N PRO A 29 35.49 -32.81 -12.93
CA PRO A 29 35.24 -33.53 -11.68
C PRO A 29 33.78 -34.03 -11.58
N VAL A 30 32.81 -33.31 -12.14
CA VAL A 30 31.38 -33.68 -12.13
C VAL A 30 31.11 -34.98 -12.91
N ALA A 31 31.94 -35.30 -13.90
CA ALA A 31 31.81 -36.55 -14.66
C ALA A 31 32.02 -37.79 -13.80
N LEU A 32 32.80 -37.69 -12.71
CA LEU A 32 33.10 -38.80 -11.81
C LEU A 32 32.21 -38.87 -10.56
N ARG A 33 31.11 -38.11 -10.54
CA ARG A 33 30.22 -38.02 -9.36
C ARG A 33 29.51 -39.32 -8.99
N TYR A 34 29.33 -40.23 -9.96
CA TYR A 34 28.65 -41.52 -9.75
C TYR A 34 29.57 -42.72 -9.91
N SER A 35 30.58 -42.62 -10.78
CA SER A 35 31.52 -43.71 -11.05
C SER A 35 32.84 -43.17 -11.59
N CYS A 36 33.91 -43.96 -11.41
CA CYS A 36 35.17 -43.78 -12.12
C CYS A 36 35.60 -45.15 -12.62
N THR A 37 35.50 -45.37 -13.93
CA THR A 37 35.75 -46.65 -14.57
C THR A 37 37.00 -46.57 -15.44
N ILE A 38 38.02 -47.32 -15.05
CA ILE A 38 39.29 -47.40 -15.77
C ILE A 38 39.18 -48.51 -16.82
N ILE A 39 39.51 -48.17 -18.06
CA ILE A 39 39.59 -49.08 -19.20
C ILE A 39 41.07 -49.35 -19.50
N ILE A 40 41.44 -50.62 -19.54
CA ILE A 40 42.79 -51.10 -19.80
C ILE A 40 42.77 -51.98 -21.05
N GLU A 41 43.63 -51.65 -22.01
CA GLU A 41 43.73 -52.34 -23.30
C GLU A 41 45.19 -52.70 -23.58
N TYR A 42 45.53 -53.99 -23.54
CA TYR A 42 46.81 -54.53 -23.99
C TYR A 42 46.61 -55.97 -24.49
N ALA A 43 47.67 -56.64 -24.94
CA ALA A 43 47.63 -58.05 -25.31
C ALA A 43 47.50 -58.96 -24.06
N ILE A 44 46.30 -58.99 -23.46
CA ILE A 44 46.01 -59.63 -22.17
C ILE A 44 46.04 -61.16 -22.26
N GLU A 45 46.75 -61.80 -21.34
CA GLU A 45 46.69 -63.24 -21.09
C GLU A 45 45.83 -63.58 -19.87
N PRO A 46 45.08 -64.70 -19.87
CA PRO A 46 44.17 -65.04 -18.77
C PRO A 46 44.83 -65.14 -17.38
N GLY A 47 46.15 -65.37 -17.32
CA GLY A 47 46.94 -65.46 -16.09
C GLY A 47 47.54 -64.13 -15.60
N ASP A 48 47.34 -63.02 -16.32
CA ASP A 48 47.89 -61.73 -15.92
C ASP A 48 47.22 -61.22 -14.63
N SER A 49 48.03 -60.66 -13.74
CA SER A 49 47.58 -59.93 -12.54
C SER A 49 47.84 -58.44 -12.74
N VAL A 50 46.85 -57.60 -12.43
CA VAL A 50 46.90 -56.15 -12.65
C VAL A 50 46.57 -55.41 -11.35
N HIS A 51 47.27 -54.31 -11.09
CA HIS A 51 46.81 -53.29 -10.15
C HIS A 51 46.85 -51.90 -10.79
N ILE A 52 45.95 -51.03 -10.35
CA ILE A 52 45.77 -49.67 -10.87
C ILE A 52 46.34 -48.69 -9.86
N THR A 53 47.05 -47.67 -10.33
CA THR A 53 47.57 -46.58 -9.50
C THR A 53 47.11 -45.22 -10.04
N TRP A 54 46.36 -44.50 -9.23
CA TRP A 54 46.08 -43.07 -9.33
C TRP A 54 47.01 -42.32 -8.36
N ALA A 55 48.04 -41.68 -8.89
CA ALA A 55 48.97 -40.87 -8.14
C ALA A 55 48.53 -39.39 -8.17
N GLY A 56 47.97 -38.92 -7.06
CA GLY A 56 47.55 -37.53 -6.85
C GLY A 56 48.07 -37.00 -5.51
N VAL A 57 47.26 -36.19 -4.83
CA VAL A 57 47.55 -35.73 -3.46
C VAL A 57 47.57 -36.93 -2.50
N GLU A 58 48.49 -36.91 -1.54
CA GLU A 58 48.62 -37.96 -0.52
C GLU A 58 47.32 -38.16 0.27
N GLY A 59 47.05 -39.41 0.66
CA GLY A 59 45.80 -39.79 1.33
C GLY A 59 44.65 -39.98 0.33
N ALA A 60 43.50 -39.38 0.61
CA ALA A 60 42.26 -39.60 -0.15
C ALA A 60 42.27 -39.07 -1.60
N GLY A 61 43.30 -38.31 -1.99
CA GLY A 61 43.53 -37.91 -3.37
C GLY A 61 44.33 -38.91 -4.21
N SER A 62 44.77 -40.02 -3.63
CA SER A 62 45.50 -41.08 -4.32
C SER A 62 44.83 -42.43 -4.10
N TYR A 63 45.02 -43.35 -5.04
CA TYR A 63 44.46 -44.69 -4.95
C TYR A 63 45.37 -45.70 -5.60
N THR A 64 45.56 -46.83 -4.92
CA THR A 64 46.17 -48.03 -5.50
C THR A 64 45.26 -49.20 -5.20
N SER A 65 44.84 -49.93 -6.24
CA SER A 65 44.04 -51.13 -6.05
C SER A 65 44.89 -52.28 -5.53
N ASP A 66 44.27 -53.23 -4.83
CA ASP A 66 44.87 -54.56 -4.67
C ASP A 66 45.08 -55.22 -6.06
N PRO A 67 46.08 -56.10 -6.23
CA PRO A 67 46.22 -56.88 -7.45
C PRO A 67 45.03 -57.80 -7.69
N PHE A 68 44.50 -57.80 -8.92
CA PHE A 68 43.38 -58.65 -9.33
C PHE A 68 43.71 -59.39 -10.64
N SER A 69 43.14 -60.58 -10.82
CA SER A 69 43.29 -61.36 -12.06
C SER A 69 42.39 -60.79 -13.17
N VAL A 70 42.93 -60.66 -14.38
CA VAL A 70 42.21 -60.06 -15.53
C VAL A 70 41.11 -60.93 -16.12
N GLY A 71 41.20 -62.26 -15.99
CA GLY A 71 40.22 -63.21 -16.55
C GLY A 71 40.02 -63.09 -18.07
N VAL A 72 38.81 -63.43 -18.54
CA VAL A 72 38.47 -63.54 -19.98
C VAL A 72 37.63 -62.39 -20.55
N LEU A 73 37.12 -61.48 -19.72
CA LEU A 73 36.26 -60.39 -20.18
C LEU A 73 37.06 -59.26 -20.83
N ARG A 74 36.55 -58.70 -21.93
CA ARG A 74 37.19 -57.62 -22.71
C ARG A 74 36.14 -56.56 -23.12
N PRO A 75 36.48 -55.26 -23.14
CA PRO A 75 37.71 -54.66 -22.60
C PRO A 75 37.78 -54.79 -21.06
N LEU A 76 38.99 -54.76 -20.49
CA LEU A 76 39.15 -54.82 -19.03
C LEU A 76 38.69 -53.49 -18.43
N ALA A 77 37.59 -53.53 -17.67
CA ALA A 77 36.96 -52.35 -17.08
C ALA A 77 36.83 -52.50 -15.56
N VAL A 78 37.39 -51.55 -14.81
CA VAL A 78 37.47 -51.61 -13.35
C VAL A 78 36.98 -50.31 -12.73
N GLY A 79 36.00 -50.40 -11.84
CA GLY A 79 35.52 -49.26 -11.07
C GLY A 79 36.40 -49.01 -9.86
N ILE A 80 36.91 -47.79 -9.69
CA ILE A 80 37.81 -47.44 -8.57
C ILE A 80 37.22 -46.42 -7.58
N GLY A 81 36.02 -45.90 -7.85
CA GLY A 81 35.38 -44.84 -7.06
C GLY A 81 36.00 -43.46 -7.33
N GLY A 82 35.17 -42.50 -7.77
CA GLY A 82 35.68 -41.26 -8.35
C GLY A 82 35.74 -40.05 -7.43
N VAL A 83 34.80 -39.92 -6.50
CA VAL A 83 34.51 -38.65 -5.81
C VAL A 83 35.68 -38.14 -4.96
N PRO A 84 36.32 -38.93 -4.06
CA PRO A 84 37.49 -38.46 -3.32
C PRO A 84 38.65 -38.08 -4.25
N LEU A 85 38.89 -38.88 -5.30
CA LEU A 85 40.00 -38.66 -6.24
C LEU A 85 39.90 -37.33 -6.97
N VAL A 86 38.68 -36.83 -7.24
CA VAL A 86 38.52 -35.51 -7.87
C VAL A 86 38.46 -34.37 -6.87
N ILE A 87 37.85 -34.57 -5.69
CA ILE A 87 37.75 -33.52 -4.65
C ILE A 87 39.13 -33.04 -4.22
N PHE A 88 40.04 -33.95 -3.85
CA PHE A 88 41.36 -33.62 -3.31
C PHE A 88 42.36 -33.12 -4.37
N ASN A 89 42.07 -33.37 -5.66
CA ASN A 89 42.96 -33.04 -6.76
C ASN A 89 42.47 -31.86 -7.62
N GLN A 90 41.43 -31.13 -7.24
CA GLN A 90 40.95 -29.98 -8.02
C GLN A 90 42.06 -28.97 -8.32
N GLY A 91 42.20 -28.58 -9.59
CA GLY A 91 43.25 -27.67 -10.06
C GLY A 91 44.66 -28.28 -10.10
N LYS A 92 44.79 -29.61 -9.94
CA LYS A 92 46.08 -30.32 -9.91
C LYS A 92 46.19 -31.33 -11.05
N THR A 93 47.42 -31.65 -11.41
CA THR A 93 47.74 -32.73 -12.36
C THR A 93 47.97 -34.03 -11.60
N VAL A 94 47.36 -35.11 -12.07
CA VAL A 94 47.48 -36.48 -11.53
C VAL A 94 47.98 -37.44 -12.61
N LYS A 95 48.50 -38.60 -12.18
CA LYS A 95 48.94 -39.66 -13.09
C LYS A 95 48.15 -40.93 -12.82
N LEU A 96 47.57 -41.50 -13.87
CA LEU A 96 46.91 -42.80 -13.84
C LEU A 96 47.75 -43.82 -14.62
N SER A 97 48.04 -44.96 -14.01
CA SER A 97 48.77 -46.06 -14.62
C SER A 97 48.26 -47.41 -14.12
N TYR A 98 48.62 -48.48 -14.81
CA TYR A 98 48.42 -49.85 -14.32
C TYR A 98 49.73 -50.62 -14.44
N THR A 99 49.90 -51.61 -13.57
CA THR A 99 51.06 -52.49 -13.57
C THR A 99 50.60 -53.92 -13.79
N VAL A 100 51.22 -54.62 -14.74
CA VAL A 100 50.92 -56.00 -15.12
C VAL A 100 52.02 -56.92 -14.59
N VAL A 101 51.62 -58.04 -14.01
CA VAL A 101 52.50 -59.16 -13.67
C VAL A 101 52.05 -60.37 -14.47
N ARG A 102 52.91 -60.87 -15.36
CA ARG A 102 52.66 -62.04 -16.22
C ARG A 102 53.44 -63.24 -15.70
N GLY A 103 52.75 -64.22 -15.14
CA GLY A 103 53.39 -65.41 -14.56
C GLY A 103 54.39 -65.05 -13.45
N ALA A 104 55.65 -65.44 -13.61
CA ALA A 104 56.73 -65.15 -12.66
C ALA A 104 57.65 -63.99 -13.10
N SER A 105 57.30 -63.28 -14.19
CA SER A 105 58.09 -62.16 -14.70
C SER A 105 58.03 -60.94 -13.77
N ALA A 106 59.01 -60.04 -13.91
CA ALA A 106 59.02 -58.78 -13.17
C ALA A 106 57.77 -57.92 -13.50
N PRO A 107 57.23 -57.14 -12.54
CA PRO A 107 56.12 -56.24 -12.80
C PRO A 107 56.48 -55.16 -13.83
N VAL A 108 55.57 -54.88 -14.75
CA VAL A 108 55.75 -53.88 -15.81
C VAL A 108 54.65 -52.84 -15.73
N THR A 109 55.04 -51.57 -15.56
CA THR A 109 54.10 -50.44 -15.49
C THR A 109 53.83 -49.87 -16.87
N SER A 110 52.57 -49.50 -17.12
CA SER A 110 52.12 -48.88 -18.35
C SER A 110 52.70 -47.48 -18.57
N LYS A 111 52.60 -46.99 -19.80
CA LYS A 111 52.68 -45.54 -20.03
C LYS A 111 51.60 -44.83 -19.19
N PRO A 112 51.88 -43.67 -18.57
CA PRO A 112 50.89 -43.00 -17.74
C PRO A 112 49.89 -42.22 -18.59
N LEU A 113 48.63 -42.20 -18.16
CA LEU A 113 47.67 -41.18 -18.54
C LEU A 113 47.85 -39.98 -17.59
N ILE A 114 48.21 -38.82 -18.13
CA ILE A 114 48.39 -37.59 -17.37
C ILE A 114 47.08 -36.78 -17.47
N LEU A 115 46.48 -36.44 -16.33
CA LEU A 115 45.20 -35.73 -16.27
C LEU A 115 45.34 -34.45 -15.48
N TYR A 116 44.73 -33.36 -15.96
CA TYR A 116 44.51 -32.15 -15.18
C TYR A 116 43.06 -32.12 -14.68
N VAL A 117 42.88 -32.17 -13.36
CA VAL A 117 41.54 -32.16 -12.75
C VAL A 117 41.05 -30.73 -12.69
N LEU A 118 39.97 -30.43 -13.41
CA LEU A 118 39.38 -29.09 -13.43
C LEU A 118 38.77 -28.74 -12.06
N PRO A 119 38.80 -27.47 -11.63
CA PRO A 119 37.94 -27.00 -10.55
C PRO A 119 36.45 -27.16 -10.92
N VAL A 120 35.59 -27.36 -9.92
CA VAL A 120 34.13 -27.34 -10.15
C VAL A 120 33.70 -25.95 -10.64
N MET A 121 32.93 -25.92 -11.73
CA MET A 121 32.47 -24.66 -12.31
C MET A 121 31.34 -24.05 -11.48
N GLN A 122 31.32 -22.72 -11.36
CA GLN A 122 30.25 -21.99 -10.66
C GLN A 122 28.85 -22.25 -11.25
N SER A 123 28.76 -22.47 -12.56
CA SER A 123 27.50 -22.78 -13.24
C SER A 123 26.90 -24.12 -12.85
N ASP A 124 27.72 -25.05 -12.33
CA ASP A 124 27.28 -26.38 -11.91
C ASP A 124 26.80 -26.38 -10.45
N LEU A 125 27.08 -25.30 -9.71
CA LEU A 125 26.72 -25.14 -8.31
C LEU A 125 25.35 -24.43 -8.17
N PRO A 126 24.42 -24.97 -7.36
CA PRO A 126 23.15 -24.30 -7.09
C PRO A 126 23.36 -23.00 -6.31
N ARG A 127 22.33 -22.16 -6.19
CA ARG A 127 22.37 -20.98 -5.30
C ARG A 127 21.51 -21.23 -4.07
N PRO A 128 21.90 -20.72 -2.89
CA PRO A 128 21.00 -20.70 -1.74
C PRO A 128 19.82 -19.75 -2.03
N PHE A 129 18.67 -19.97 -1.40
CA PHE A 129 17.50 -19.12 -1.58
C PHE A 129 16.60 -19.09 -0.35
N ILE A 130 15.75 -18.05 -0.28
CA ILE A 130 14.65 -17.93 0.69
C ILE A 130 13.36 -18.32 -0.04
N THR A 131 12.64 -19.33 0.44
CA THR A 131 11.46 -19.85 -0.28
C THR A 131 10.31 -18.85 -0.36
N GLN A 132 10.24 -17.89 0.56
CA GLN A 132 9.22 -16.83 0.63
C GLN A 132 9.54 -15.64 -0.29
N ALA A 133 10.72 -15.58 -0.92
CA ALA A 133 10.94 -14.59 -1.96
C ALA A 133 10.07 -14.89 -3.20
N SER A 134 9.90 -13.90 -4.08
CA SER A 134 9.04 -14.01 -5.25
C SER A 134 9.41 -15.23 -6.12
N ASP A 135 8.44 -15.75 -6.87
CA ASP A 135 8.59 -16.97 -7.70
C ASP A 135 9.15 -18.17 -6.91
N LEU A 136 8.65 -18.39 -5.69
CA LEU A 136 9.06 -19.50 -4.80
C LEU A 136 10.57 -19.51 -4.48
N GLY A 137 11.18 -18.32 -4.45
CA GLY A 137 12.61 -18.13 -4.18
C GLY A 137 13.46 -17.78 -5.39
N ASP A 138 12.94 -18.01 -6.61
CA ASP A 138 13.66 -17.79 -7.87
C ASP A 138 13.56 -16.37 -8.42
N GLY A 139 12.68 -15.54 -7.88
CA GLY A 139 12.56 -14.13 -8.22
C GLY A 139 13.48 -13.22 -7.42
N SER A 140 13.50 -11.93 -7.74
CA SER A 140 14.47 -10.96 -7.22
C SER A 140 13.99 -10.17 -6.01
N VAL A 141 12.76 -10.36 -5.54
CA VAL A 141 12.17 -9.53 -4.47
C VAL A 141 11.87 -10.39 -3.24
N LEU A 142 12.25 -9.89 -2.07
CA LEU A 142 11.84 -10.42 -0.78
C LEU A 142 11.00 -9.36 -0.07
N ASP A 143 9.70 -9.62 0.04
CA ASP A 143 8.79 -8.83 0.86
C ASP A 143 8.89 -9.31 2.31
N VAL A 144 9.29 -8.42 3.22
CA VAL A 144 9.50 -8.73 4.63
C VAL A 144 8.34 -8.24 5.51
N ASN A 145 7.41 -7.44 4.98
CA ASN A 145 6.44 -6.71 5.81
C ASN A 145 5.52 -7.59 6.67
N ALA A 146 5.05 -8.72 6.12
CA ALA A 146 4.19 -9.68 6.82
C ALA A 146 4.92 -10.98 7.19
N LEU A 147 6.24 -11.00 7.03
CA LEU A 147 7.04 -12.21 7.20
C LEU A 147 7.27 -12.44 8.70
N THR A 148 6.78 -13.57 9.21
CA THR A 148 7.00 -13.99 10.61
C THR A 148 8.12 -15.03 10.71
N GLU A 149 8.19 -15.91 9.72
CA GLU A 149 9.26 -16.87 9.51
C GLU A 149 9.69 -16.91 8.05
N PHE A 150 10.93 -17.34 7.82
CA PHE A 150 11.46 -17.59 6.48
C PHE A 150 12.29 -18.86 6.46
N THR A 151 12.36 -19.51 5.29
CA THR A 151 13.09 -20.77 5.13
C THR A 151 14.32 -20.55 4.28
N LEU A 152 15.50 -20.76 4.87
CA LEU A 152 16.76 -20.83 4.12
C LEU A 152 16.91 -22.23 3.54
N ARG A 153 17.22 -22.30 2.24
CA ARG A 153 17.34 -23.56 1.50
C ARG A 153 18.53 -23.58 0.55
N ILE A 154 19.20 -24.72 0.48
CA ILE A 154 20.20 -25.04 -0.54
C ILE A 154 19.89 -26.43 -1.12
N ASN A 155 19.90 -26.55 -2.45
CA ASN A 155 19.75 -27.85 -3.11
C ASN A 155 21.08 -28.61 -3.11
N ALA A 156 21.03 -29.93 -3.25
CA ALA A 156 22.22 -30.76 -3.37
C ALA A 156 23.11 -30.28 -4.54
N TRP A 157 24.42 -30.33 -4.32
CA TRP A 157 25.43 -29.86 -5.28
C TRP A 157 26.28 -31.01 -5.83
N PRO A 158 26.98 -30.82 -6.96
CA PRO A 158 27.93 -31.79 -7.48
C PRO A 158 28.99 -32.18 -6.44
N LEU A 159 29.32 -33.47 -6.36
CA LEU A 159 30.28 -34.05 -5.40
C LEU A 159 29.88 -33.93 -3.92
N LEU A 160 28.60 -33.68 -3.65
CA LEU A 160 28.04 -33.76 -2.30
C LEU A 160 28.33 -35.15 -1.70
N THR A 161 29.06 -35.15 -0.59
CA THR A 161 29.49 -36.36 0.12
C THR A 161 29.27 -36.18 1.61
N GLU A 162 28.86 -37.24 2.30
CA GLU A 162 28.72 -37.24 3.75
C GLU A 162 30.01 -36.78 4.45
N GLY A 163 29.87 -35.92 5.47
CA GLY A 163 31.00 -35.35 6.21
C GLY A 163 31.54 -34.02 5.68
N GLN A 164 31.01 -33.49 4.56
CA GLN A 164 31.34 -32.12 4.11
C GLN A 164 30.67 -31.08 5.00
N TYR A 165 31.42 -30.11 5.51
CA TYR A 165 30.86 -28.98 6.26
C TYR A 165 30.39 -27.87 5.33
N PHE A 166 29.41 -27.07 5.76
CA PHE A 166 28.91 -25.94 4.97
C PHE A 166 28.52 -24.72 5.81
N TRP A 167 28.49 -23.57 5.14
CA TRP A 167 28.19 -22.27 5.74
C TRP A 167 27.18 -21.49 4.91
N LEU A 168 26.38 -20.66 5.58
CA LEU A 168 25.48 -19.70 4.95
C LEU A 168 25.43 -18.43 5.78
N ARG A 169 25.78 -17.31 5.14
CA ARG A 169 25.75 -15.97 5.70
C ARG A 169 24.82 -15.09 4.89
N LEU A 170 24.06 -14.24 5.57
CA LEU A 170 23.24 -13.21 4.95
C LEU A 170 23.88 -11.84 5.21
N ARG A 171 23.93 -10.98 4.20
CA ARG A 171 24.42 -9.61 4.29
C ARG A 171 23.45 -8.62 3.69
N GLY A 172 23.30 -7.45 4.29
CA GLY A 172 22.40 -6.40 3.79
C GLY A 172 22.60 -5.07 4.49
N THR A 173 21.56 -4.23 4.48
CA THR A 173 21.58 -2.90 5.08
C THR A 173 20.36 -2.74 5.99
N ASN A 174 20.58 -2.35 7.24
CA ASN A 174 19.51 -2.02 8.19
C ASN A 174 18.89 -0.67 7.84
N ALA A 175 17.68 -0.39 8.37
CA ALA A 175 16.98 0.87 8.14
C ALA A 175 17.79 2.13 8.51
N ASP A 176 18.70 2.02 9.49
CA ASP A 176 19.61 3.08 9.95
C ASP A 176 20.91 3.22 9.13
N ASP A 177 20.98 2.59 7.97
CA ASP A 177 22.15 2.50 7.08
C ASP A 177 23.36 1.71 7.65
N SER A 178 23.22 1.08 8.82
CA SER A 178 24.24 0.15 9.32
C SER A 178 24.25 -1.17 8.54
N ALA A 179 25.38 -1.87 8.57
CA ALA A 179 25.51 -3.16 7.89
C ALA A 179 24.77 -4.28 8.65
N PHE A 180 24.01 -5.08 7.92
CA PHE A 180 23.46 -6.35 8.38
C PHE A 180 24.41 -7.49 7.98
N ASP A 181 24.89 -8.30 8.92
CA ASP A 181 25.75 -9.48 8.66
C ASP A 181 25.42 -10.58 9.68
N GLU A 182 24.69 -11.61 9.22
CA GLU A 182 24.21 -12.69 10.07
C GLU A 182 24.66 -14.06 9.54
N LEU A 183 25.25 -14.87 10.41
CA LEU A 183 25.71 -16.23 10.10
C LEU A 183 24.69 -17.26 10.58
N TYR A 184 24.03 -17.93 9.64
CA TYR A 184 22.99 -18.91 9.95
C TYR A 184 23.51 -20.33 10.02
N TRP A 185 24.38 -20.73 9.08
CA TRP A 185 24.99 -22.07 9.05
C TRP A 185 26.49 -21.98 9.18
N SER A 186 27.09 -22.88 9.97
CA SER A 186 28.54 -22.96 10.15
C SER A 186 29.04 -24.32 10.64
N ALA A 187 30.28 -24.65 10.29
CA ALA A 187 31.01 -25.76 10.91
C ALA A 187 31.30 -25.48 12.40
N PRO A 188 31.34 -26.52 13.26
CA PRO A 188 31.08 -27.93 12.95
C PRO A 188 29.59 -28.31 12.99
N GLY A 189 28.68 -27.36 13.28
CA GLY A 189 27.25 -27.63 13.48
C GLY A 189 26.47 -28.00 12.21
N ASN A 190 26.96 -27.59 11.04
CA ASN A 190 26.34 -27.87 9.75
C ASN A 190 27.27 -28.74 8.89
N LEU A 191 26.91 -30.02 8.77
CA LEU A 191 27.59 -31.00 7.91
C LEU A 191 26.59 -31.75 7.03
N VAL A 192 27.05 -32.26 5.90
CA VAL A 192 26.27 -33.12 5.02
C VAL A 192 26.08 -34.48 5.68
N ASP A 193 24.83 -34.81 5.96
CA ASP A 193 24.39 -36.07 6.56
C ASP A 193 23.05 -36.54 5.95
N GLN A 194 22.29 -37.37 6.66
CA GLN A 194 20.99 -37.90 6.22
C GLN A 194 19.93 -36.82 5.93
N GLU A 195 20.10 -35.59 6.41
CA GLU A 195 19.15 -34.50 6.13
C GLU A 195 19.12 -34.12 4.64
N PHE A 196 20.19 -34.40 3.90
CA PHE A 196 20.23 -34.21 2.44
C PHE A 196 19.55 -35.32 1.63
N SER A 197 18.98 -36.35 2.28
CA SER A 197 18.31 -37.48 1.60
C SER A 197 17.20 -37.07 0.62
N LYS A 198 16.61 -35.88 0.80
CA LYS A 198 15.58 -35.30 -0.09
C LYS A 198 16.17 -34.50 -1.27
N GLY A 199 17.49 -34.48 -1.42
CA GLY A 199 18.21 -33.68 -2.43
C GLY A 199 18.34 -32.20 -2.08
N PHE A 200 18.12 -31.80 -0.82
CA PHE A 200 18.28 -30.43 -0.34
C PHE A 200 18.41 -30.39 1.18
N TYR A 201 18.88 -29.26 1.70
CA TYR A 201 18.84 -28.88 3.10
C TYR A 201 18.02 -27.61 3.27
N ALA A 202 17.13 -27.58 4.27
CA ALA A 202 16.28 -26.44 4.55
C ALA A 202 16.00 -26.29 6.05
N ARG A 203 15.95 -25.04 6.52
CA ARG A 203 15.66 -24.68 7.92
C ARG A 203 14.83 -23.39 7.99
N ASN A 204 13.85 -23.37 8.88
CA ASN A 204 13.05 -22.17 9.17
C ASN A 204 13.72 -21.32 10.25
N TYR A 205 13.60 -20.01 10.11
CA TYR A 205 14.10 -18.99 11.03
C TYR A 205 13.05 -17.90 11.24
N SER A 206 13.09 -17.22 12.38
CA SER A 206 12.26 -16.04 12.62
C SER A 206 12.69 -14.89 11.72
N ALA A 207 11.72 -14.18 11.16
CA ALA A 207 11.95 -13.05 10.25
C ALA A 207 12.19 -11.71 10.96
N ASN A 208 12.20 -11.67 12.30
CA ASN A 208 12.33 -10.43 13.10
C ASN A 208 13.56 -9.57 12.72
N LEU A 209 14.66 -10.19 12.29
CA LEU A 209 15.83 -9.45 11.84
C LEU A 209 15.68 -8.93 10.41
N LEU A 210 15.00 -9.68 9.53
CA LEU A 210 14.78 -9.27 8.14
C LEU A 210 13.78 -8.13 8.01
N THR A 211 12.81 -8.03 8.93
CA THR A 211 11.89 -6.88 9.01
C THR A 211 12.61 -5.57 9.35
N GLY A 212 13.83 -5.63 9.92
CA GLY A 212 14.68 -4.47 10.23
C GLY A 212 15.48 -3.90 9.06
N LEU A 213 15.44 -4.55 7.90
CA LEU A 213 16.22 -4.18 6.72
C LEU A 213 15.64 -2.94 6.02
N LYS A 214 16.51 -2.17 5.37
CA LYS A 214 16.13 -0.95 4.64
C LYS A 214 15.33 -1.29 3.38
N ASP A 215 14.21 -0.60 3.15
CA ASP A 215 13.42 -0.75 1.94
C ASP A 215 14.27 -0.53 0.68
N ARG A 216 14.07 -1.36 -0.33
CA ARG A 216 14.79 -1.37 -1.62
C ARG A 216 16.30 -1.60 -1.53
N SER A 217 16.82 -1.99 -0.36
CA SER A 217 18.22 -2.43 -0.22
C SER A 217 18.43 -3.86 -0.72
N LEU A 218 19.70 -4.27 -0.87
CA LEU A 218 20.06 -5.63 -1.25
C LEU A 218 20.24 -6.50 -0.01
N LEU A 219 19.68 -7.71 -0.05
CA LEU A 219 19.99 -8.83 0.83
C LEU A 219 20.72 -9.90 0.03
N THR A 220 21.96 -10.20 0.40
CA THR A 220 22.86 -11.16 -0.26
C THR A 220 23.01 -12.42 0.59
N LEU A 221 22.82 -13.60 0.00
CA LEU A 221 23.10 -14.89 0.60
C LEU A 221 24.43 -15.42 0.03
N GLU A 222 25.37 -15.70 0.93
CA GLU A 222 26.68 -16.27 0.63
C GLU A 222 26.72 -17.71 1.15
N PHE A 223 26.84 -18.70 0.26
CA PHE A 223 26.96 -20.13 0.62
C PHE A 223 28.34 -20.70 0.27
N MET A 224 28.86 -21.56 1.13
CA MET A 224 30.16 -22.23 0.97
C MET A 224 30.09 -23.68 1.45
N ALA A 225 30.88 -24.56 0.84
CA ALA A 225 31.02 -25.96 1.26
C ALA A 225 32.49 -26.42 1.28
N GLY A 226 32.89 -27.07 2.36
CA GLY A 226 34.20 -27.69 2.52
C GLY A 226 34.20 -29.05 1.85
N LEU A 227 34.47 -29.09 0.54
CA LEU A 227 34.34 -30.32 -0.27
C LEU A 227 35.22 -31.47 0.23
N GLU A 228 36.38 -31.16 0.79
CA GLU A 228 37.34 -32.10 1.38
C GLU A 228 37.04 -32.48 2.84
N GLY A 229 35.93 -32.00 3.40
CA GLY A 229 35.58 -32.21 4.81
C GLY A 229 36.30 -31.28 5.79
N SER A 230 37.02 -30.25 5.31
CA SER A 230 37.62 -29.23 6.15
C SER A 230 36.57 -28.36 6.85
N GLN A 231 36.84 -27.98 8.09
CA GLN A 231 36.06 -26.99 8.86
C GLN A 231 36.57 -25.55 8.66
N ASP A 232 37.63 -25.35 7.87
CA ASP A 232 38.15 -24.03 7.56
C ASP A 232 37.38 -23.39 6.40
N VAL A 233 36.62 -22.34 6.70
CA VAL A 233 35.85 -21.59 5.70
C VAL A 233 36.73 -20.87 4.67
N ALA A 234 37.99 -20.58 4.99
CA ALA A 234 38.90 -19.84 4.11
C ALA A 234 39.23 -20.64 2.83
N ILE A 235 39.21 -21.97 2.93
CA ILE A 235 39.50 -22.89 1.82
C ILE A 235 38.24 -23.56 1.24
N ALA A 236 37.06 -23.23 1.77
CA ALA A 236 35.79 -23.79 1.32
C ALA A 236 35.43 -23.33 -0.11
N GLN A 237 34.80 -24.22 -0.88
CA GLN A 237 34.25 -23.90 -2.19
C GLN A 237 33.12 -22.90 -2.04
N ARG A 238 33.30 -21.69 -2.59
CA ARG A 238 32.26 -20.66 -2.64
C ARG A 238 31.26 -20.93 -3.75
N PHE A 239 30.00 -20.64 -3.49
CA PHE A 239 28.92 -20.75 -4.47
C PHE A 239 28.53 -19.33 -4.93
N ALA A 240 27.91 -19.23 -6.10
CA ALA A 240 27.40 -17.95 -6.58
C ALA A 240 26.36 -17.38 -5.61
N HIS A 241 26.46 -16.08 -5.35
CA HIS A 241 25.55 -15.41 -4.42
C HIS A 241 24.11 -15.36 -4.95
N ARG A 242 23.16 -15.31 -4.03
CA ARG A 242 21.77 -14.94 -4.31
C ARG A 242 21.51 -13.55 -3.75
N ASN A 243 20.89 -12.68 -4.54
CA ASN A 243 20.55 -11.32 -4.12
C ASN A 243 19.04 -11.12 -4.21
N TYR A 244 18.45 -10.50 -3.18
CA TYR A 244 17.07 -10.04 -3.16
C TYR A 244 17.01 -8.53 -2.93
N ILE A 245 16.06 -7.86 -3.57
CA ILE A 245 15.65 -6.50 -3.24
C ILE A 245 14.64 -6.60 -2.10
N VAL A 246 14.96 -5.99 -0.95
CA VAL A 246 14.08 -5.94 0.21
C VAL A 246 12.89 -5.03 -0.07
N ARG A 247 11.69 -5.46 0.31
CA ARG A 247 10.50 -4.61 0.39
C ARG A 247 9.93 -4.63 1.79
N THR A 248 9.90 -3.48 2.47
CA THR A 248 9.25 -3.32 3.78
C THR A 248 7.84 -2.77 3.66
N GLY A 249 7.47 -2.29 2.47
CA GLY A 249 6.17 -1.66 2.22
C GLY A 249 6.01 -0.31 2.90
N ALA A 250 7.13 0.41 3.09
CA ALA A 250 7.18 1.78 3.56
C ALA A 250 6.23 2.72 2.77
N PRO A 251 5.59 3.69 3.44
CA PRO A 251 4.67 4.61 2.79
C PRO A 251 5.42 5.59 1.89
N VAL A 252 4.75 6.01 0.81
CA VAL A 252 5.24 7.01 -0.14
C VAL A 252 4.12 7.99 -0.44
N ILE A 253 4.41 9.29 -0.37
CA ILE A 253 3.52 10.32 -0.93
C ILE A 253 3.78 10.38 -2.43
N LEU A 254 2.73 10.17 -3.22
CA LEU A 254 2.81 10.18 -4.68
C LEU A 254 2.28 11.46 -5.28
N LEU A 255 1.28 12.08 -4.64
CA LEU A 255 0.58 13.22 -5.20
C LEU A 255 -0.07 14.06 -4.09
N VAL A 256 -0.07 15.38 -4.30
CA VAL A 256 -0.85 16.32 -3.50
C VAL A 256 -1.73 17.12 -4.46
N LYS A 257 -3.03 17.22 -4.17
CA LYS A 257 -4.00 17.96 -4.99
C LYS A 257 -4.65 19.07 -4.21
N ASP A 258 -4.94 20.17 -4.89
CA ASP A 258 -5.85 21.18 -4.38
C ASP A 258 -7.31 20.65 -4.35
N PRO A 259 -8.26 21.39 -3.73
CA PRO A 259 -9.66 20.97 -3.66
C PRO A 259 -10.39 20.99 -5.00
N LEU A 260 -9.84 21.64 -6.03
CA LEU A 260 -10.37 21.63 -7.40
C LEU A 260 -9.90 20.38 -8.17
N GLY A 261 -9.03 19.56 -7.57
CA GLY A 261 -8.48 18.34 -8.15
C GLY A 261 -7.24 18.57 -9.01
N GLN A 262 -6.63 19.76 -8.94
CA GLN A 262 -5.40 20.08 -9.66
C GLN A 262 -4.17 19.65 -8.84
N ASP A 263 -3.19 19.05 -9.51
CA ASP A 263 -1.96 18.58 -8.89
C ASP A 263 -1.07 19.75 -8.45
N ILE A 264 -0.58 19.68 -7.21
CA ILE A 264 0.40 20.60 -6.62
C ILE A 264 1.74 19.85 -6.57
N ALA A 265 2.68 20.20 -7.43
CA ALA A 265 4.01 19.60 -7.41
C ALA A 265 4.78 19.98 -6.12
N ASP A 266 5.72 19.13 -5.73
CA ASP A 266 6.56 19.36 -4.55
C ASP A 266 7.31 20.71 -4.64
N GLY A 267 7.24 21.49 -3.58
CA GLY A 267 7.78 22.85 -3.45
C GLY A 267 6.95 23.96 -4.13
N ARG A 268 5.71 23.69 -4.56
CA ARG A 268 4.85 24.69 -5.22
C ARG A 268 3.80 25.30 -4.29
N ASP A 269 3.21 26.39 -4.77
CA ASP A 269 2.20 27.16 -4.06
C ASP A 269 0.78 26.61 -4.27
N THR A 270 -0.10 26.84 -3.30
CA THR A 270 -1.56 26.67 -3.43
C THR A 270 -2.31 27.84 -2.78
N GLU A 271 -3.46 28.22 -3.35
CA GLU A 271 -4.34 29.27 -2.79
C GLU A 271 -5.43 28.72 -1.84
N HIS A 272 -5.34 27.43 -1.53
CA HIS A 272 -6.35 26.70 -0.75
C HIS A 272 -5.78 26.29 0.61
N SER A 273 -6.59 26.45 1.67
CA SER A 273 -6.23 26.01 3.04
C SER A 273 -6.56 24.53 3.29
N SER A 274 -6.71 23.75 2.23
CA SER A 274 -6.92 22.31 2.30
C SER A 274 -6.35 21.64 1.05
N VAL A 275 -5.84 20.44 1.22
CA VAL A 275 -5.28 19.62 0.14
C VAL A 275 -5.66 18.16 0.34
N THR A 276 -5.57 17.39 -0.72
CA THR A 276 -5.65 15.93 -0.61
C THR A 276 -4.29 15.30 -0.92
N VAL A 277 -3.77 14.52 0.03
CA VAL A 277 -2.52 13.77 -0.09
C VAL A 277 -2.84 12.33 -0.48
N GLU A 278 -2.25 11.86 -1.57
CA GLU A 278 -2.41 10.51 -2.11
C GLU A 278 -1.05 9.82 -2.15
N GLY A 279 -1.04 8.53 -1.81
CA GLY A 279 0.20 7.77 -1.73
C GLY A 279 0.00 6.27 -1.82
N SER A 280 1.11 5.55 -1.69
CA SER A 280 1.11 4.09 -1.59
C SER A 280 1.76 3.64 -0.29
N ALA A 281 1.37 2.45 0.17
CA ALA A 281 1.98 1.78 1.31
C ALA A 281 1.59 0.30 1.28
N SER A 282 1.91 -0.46 2.32
CA SER A 282 1.51 -1.86 2.44
C SER A 282 0.00 -2.07 2.40
N MET A 283 -0.45 -3.07 1.64
CA MET A 283 -1.86 -3.46 1.57
C MET A 283 -2.40 -3.82 2.96
N ASP A 284 -3.64 -3.41 3.25
CA ASP A 284 -4.32 -3.58 4.55
C ASP A 284 -3.61 -2.89 5.74
N GLY A 285 -2.56 -2.10 5.48
CA GLY A 285 -1.89 -1.26 6.48
C GLY A 285 -2.68 0.00 6.82
N GLU A 286 -2.22 0.71 7.84
CA GLU A 286 -2.71 2.03 8.22
C GLU A 286 -1.54 3.00 8.25
N VAL A 287 -1.73 4.22 7.76
CA VAL A 287 -0.72 5.27 7.72
C VAL A 287 -1.24 6.52 8.43
N GLU A 288 -0.37 7.20 9.16
CA GLU A 288 -0.63 8.49 9.80
C GLU A 288 0.02 9.60 8.98
N ILE A 289 -0.74 10.65 8.68
CA ILE A 289 -0.28 11.80 7.89
C ILE A 289 0.10 12.90 8.86
N PHE A 290 1.29 13.45 8.70
CA PHE A 290 1.81 14.58 9.46
C PHE A 290 1.99 15.79 8.56
N ASP A 291 1.81 16.97 9.13
CA ASP A 291 2.27 18.24 8.60
C ASP A 291 3.30 18.82 9.57
N GLY A 292 4.58 18.81 9.16
CA GLY A 292 5.70 19.05 10.07
C GLY A 292 5.77 18.00 11.18
N GLN A 293 5.34 18.35 12.39
CA GLN A 293 5.26 17.44 13.54
C GLN A 293 3.80 17.21 13.99
N ASP A 294 2.84 17.91 13.39
CA ASP A 294 1.45 17.86 13.78
C ASP A 294 0.74 16.73 13.02
N SER A 295 0.20 15.76 13.77
CA SER A 295 -0.62 14.70 13.19
C SER A 295 -1.92 15.28 12.64
N GLN A 296 -2.18 14.98 11.38
CA GLN A 296 -3.42 15.34 10.69
C GLN A 296 -4.47 14.24 10.85
N GLY A 297 -4.03 12.99 10.97
CA GLY A 297 -4.88 11.82 11.22
C GLY A 297 -4.41 10.57 10.49
N THR A 298 -5.18 9.49 10.61
CA THR A 298 -4.83 8.18 10.05
C THR A 298 -5.76 7.78 8.90
N VAL A 299 -5.24 6.95 7.99
CA VAL A 299 -6.00 6.37 6.88
C VAL A 299 -5.56 4.93 6.60
N ARG A 300 -6.54 4.07 6.34
CA ARG A 300 -6.29 2.70 5.89
C ARG A 300 -5.92 2.65 4.42
N VAL A 301 -4.99 1.75 4.11
CA VAL A 301 -4.50 1.51 2.75
C VAL A 301 -5.45 0.55 2.04
N ASP A 302 -6.05 1.01 0.94
CA ASP A 302 -6.90 0.20 0.05
C ASP A 302 -6.07 -0.29 -1.15
N ARG A 303 -5.85 -1.60 -1.23
CA ARG A 303 -5.09 -2.26 -2.32
C ARG A 303 -3.74 -1.59 -2.61
N GLY A 304 -3.03 -1.21 -1.55
CA GLY A 304 -1.71 -0.59 -1.61
C GLY A 304 -1.70 0.92 -1.84
N ASN A 305 -2.86 1.56 -1.98
CA ASN A 305 -2.99 3.01 -2.12
C ASN A 305 -3.76 3.62 -0.95
N TRP A 306 -3.46 4.87 -0.62
CA TRP A 306 -4.17 5.62 0.40
C TRP A 306 -4.39 7.07 -0.05
N LYS A 307 -5.40 7.71 0.53
CA LYS A 307 -5.81 9.08 0.22
C LYS A 307 -6.34 9.76 1.49
N TYR A 308 -5.80 10.92 1.83
CA TYR A 308 -6.18 11.66 3.03
C TYR A 308 -6.37 13.15 2.75
N GLN A 309 -7.46 13.74 3.22
CA GLN A 309 -7.74 15.17 3.08
C GLN A 309 -7.24 15.93 4.31
N VAL A 310 -6.28 16.82 4.12
CA VAL A 310 -5.79 17.74 5.15
C VAL A 310 -6.53 19.06 5.02
N THR A 311 -7.05 19.60 6.13
CA THR A 311 -7.85 20.83 6.15
C THR A 311 -7.33 21.79 7.23
N GLY A 312 -7.66 23.08 7.10
CA GLY A 312 -7.25 24.09 8.09
C GLY A 312 -5.79 24.53 7.98
N LEU A 313 -5.16 24.37 6.82
CA LEU A 313 -3.79 24.82 6.58
C LEU A 313 -3.70 26.34 6.68
N THR A 314 -2.73 26.84 7.44
CA THR A 314 -2.46 28.27 7.60
C THR A 314 -1.67 28.82 6.42
N GLU A 315 -1.51 30.14 6.33
CA GLU A 315 -0.62 30.72 5.33
C GLU A 315 0.86 30.43 5.66
N GLY A 316 1.64 30.03 4.66
CA GLY A 316 3.05 29.69 4.79
C GLY A 316 3.41 28.27 4.36
N PRO A 317 4.63 27.80 4.68
CA PRO A 317 5.13 26.50 4.26
C PRO A 317 4.53 25.35 5.07
N HIS A 318 4.21 24.25 4.39
CA HIS A 318 3.70 22.99 4.95
C HIS A 318 4.51 21.82 4.40
N VAL A 319 4.81 20.82 5.24
CA VAL A 319 5.66 19.68 4.88
C VAL A 319 4.99 18.38 5.30
N PHE A 320 4.44 17.66 4.33
CA PHE A 320 3.72 16.42 4.59
C PHE A 320 4.67 15.22 4.65
N THR A 321 4.45 14.36 5.63
CA THR A 321 5.03 13.00 5.68
C THR A 321 3.94 11.99 6.00
N ALA A 322 4.10 10.76 5.52
CA ALA A 322 3.25 9.64 5.89
C ALA A 322 4.08 8.64 6.69
N GLN A 323 3.59 8.23 7.86
CA GLN A 323 4.23 7.22 8.71
C GLN A 323 3.38 5.95 8.73
N ALA A 324 4.01 4.79 8.57
CA ALA A 324 3.33 3.51 8.76
C ALA A 324 2.98 3.30 10.24
N LEU A 325 1.77 2.80 10.52
CA LEU A 325 1.36 2.32 11.84
C LEU A 325 1.58 0.81 12.02
N TYR A 326 2.41 0.23 11.16
CA TYR A 326 2.80 -1.18 11.12
C TYR A 326 4.32 -1.27 10.86
N GLY A 327 4.86 -2.48 10.91
CA GLY A 327 6.29 -2.72 10.71
C GLY A 327 7.15 -1.86 11.66
N ASN A 328 8.24 -1.31 11.14
CA ASN A 328 9.16 -0.44 11.89
C ASN A 328 8.72 1.02 11.98
N ARG A 329 7.46 1.34 11.61
CA ARG A 329 6.97 2.72 11.51
C ARG A 329 7.77 3.59 10.55
N ASP A 330 8.14 3.02 9.40
CA ASP A 330 8.83 3.71 8.33
C ASP A 330 8.07 4.99 7.93
N VAL A 331 8.82 6.04 7.63
CA VAL A 331 8.30 7.36 7.24
C VAL A 331 8.64 7.63 5.77
N SER A 332 7.69 8.19 5.04
CA SER A 332 7.91 8.60 3.66
C SER A 332 8.94 9.72 3.54
N ASN A 333 9.45 9.94 2.33
CA ASN A 333 10.08 11.23 2.02
C ASN A 333 9.06 12.37 2.23
N PRO A 334 9.52 13.57 2.61
CA PRO A 334 8.65 14.72 2.77
C PRO A 334 8.13 15.24 1.42
N TRP A 335 6.93 15.82 1.42
CA TRP A 335 6.37 16.58 0.30
C TRP A 335 6.01 17.99 0.79
N SER A 336 6.63 19.01 0.22
CA SER A 336 6.49 20.40 0.66
C SER A 336 5.52 21.16 -0.24
N ILE A 337 4.70 22.04 0.34
CA ILE A 337 3.91 23.04 -0.38
C ILE A 337 3.98 24.37 0.37
N ASN A 338 3.53 25.45 -0.27
CA ASN A 338 3.38 26.74 0.38
C ASN A 338 1.95 27.29 0.15
N VAL A 339 1.23 27.56 1.23
CA VAL A 339 -0.15 28.04 1.18
C VAL A 339 -0.12 29.57 1.14
N ILE A 340 -0.72 30.17 0.10
CA ILE A 340 -0.81 31.63 -0.09
C ILE A 340 -2.28 32.04 -0.11
N LEU A 341 -2.82 32.38 1.07
CA LEU A 341 -4.22 32.80 1.19
C LEU A 341 -4.42 34.30 0.86
N GLN A 342 -3.42 35.15 1.13
CA GLN A 342 -3.59 36.59 1.01
C GLN A 342 -3.55 37.12 -0.43
N ASN A 343 -3.03 36.38 -1.42
CA ASN A 343 -2.98 36.89 -2.80
C ASN A 343 -4.27 36.68 -3.60
N ARG A 344 -5.33 36.15 -2.99
CA ARG A 344 -6.59 35.95 -3.68
C ARG A 344 -7.36 37.26 -3.82
N ARG A 345 -7.67 37.64 -5.06
CA ARG A 345 -8.37 38.90 -5.38
C ARG A 345 -9.80 38.96 -4.84
N LEU A 346 -10.46 37.81 -4.68
CA LEU A 346 -11.82 37.67 -4.18
C LEU A 346 -11.94 36.40 -3.32
N SER A 347 -12.54 36.54 -2.14
CA SER A 347 -12.93 35.44 -1.25
C SER A 347 -14.25 35.75 -0.53
N ILE A 348 -14.83 34.75 0.14
CA ILE A 348 -15.94 34.94 1.08
C ILE A 348 -15.42 34.69 2.49
N LYS A 349 -15.57 35.67 3.38
CA LYS A 349 -15.02 35.65 4.74
C LYS A 349 -15.51 34.44 5.55
N GLU A 350 -16.76 34.05 5.34
CA GLU A 350 -17.41 32.94 6.01
C GLU A 350 -17.09 31.56 5.38
N ALA A 351 -16.29 31.52 4.30
CA ALA A 351 -15.81 30.31 3.63
C ALA A 351 -14.27 30.27 3.62
N PRO A 352 -13.62 29.99 4.78
CA PRO A 352 -12.17 30.10 4.92
C PRO A 352 -11.38 29.13 4.05
N ASP A 353 -11.98 27.99 3.67
CA ASP A 353 -11.37 27.01 2.77
C ASP A 353 -11.38 27.42 1.31
N ASN A 354 -11.97 28.58 0.99
CA ASN A 354 -12.04 29.14 -0.33
C ASN A 354 -12.80 28.23 -1.34
N VAL A 355 -13.64 27.31 -0.85
CA VAL A 355 -14.33 26.30 -1.66
C VAL A 355 -15.73 26.01 -1.14
N ASN A 356 -15.92 25.84 0.18
CA ASN A 356 -17.18 25.47 0.79
C ASN A 356 -17.63 26.51 1.81
N LEU A 357 -18.89 26.92 1.69
CA LEU A 357 -19.57 27.74 2.67
C LEU A 357 -20.48 26.85 3.53
N ASP A 358 -20.14 26.71 4.82
CA ASP A 358 -21.07 26.19 5.82
C ASP A 358 -22.19 27.23 6.06
N PRO A 359 -23.46 26.90 5.75
CA PRO A 359 -24.56 27.82 5.99
C PRO A 359 -24.67 28.29 7.44
N LEU A 360 -24.27 27.49 8.43
CA LEU A 360 -24.40 27.86 9.83
C LEU A 360 -23.45 29.01 10.23
N VAL A 361 -22.28 29.09 9.59
CA VAL A 361 -21.32 30.20 9.78
C VAL A 361 -21.86 31.51 9.22
N ALA A 362 -22.56 31.45 8.07
CA ALA A 362 -23.16 32.62 7.41
C ALA A 362 -24.59 32.94 7.87
N SER A 363 -24.93 32.68 9.13
CA SER A 363 -26.30 32.90 9.64
C SER A 363 -26.66 34.37 9.88
N GLN A 364 -25.67 35.22 10.13
CA GLN A 364 -25.86 36.66 10.41
C GLN A 364 -25.23 37.57 9.35
N TYR A 365 -24.13 37.12 8.75
CA TYR A 365 -23.34 37.89 7.80
C TYR A 365 -22.94 37.01 6.61
N LEU A 366 -22.78 37.65 5.46
CA LEU A 366 -22.19 37.07 4.27
C LEU A 366 -21.36 38.18 3.62
N THR A 367 -20.04 37.98 3.54
CA THR A 367 -19.10 39.07 3.28
C THR A 367 -18.13 38.68 2.18
N ALA A 368 -18.17 39.43 1.07
CA ALA A 368 -17.15 39.34 0.04
C ALA A 368 -15.93 40.17 0.45
N VAL A 369 -14.75 39.57 0.35
CA VAL A 369 -13.48 40.21 0.70
C VAL A 369 -12.64 40.35 -0.58
N LEU A 370 -12.25 41.58 -0.88
CA LEU A 370 -11.42 41.91 -2.04
C LEU A 370 -10.05 42.36 -1.60
N ASN A 371 -9.01 41.63 -2.00
CA ASN A 371 -7.63 42.01 -1.74
C ASN A 371 -6.95 42.47 -3.04
N MET A 372 -7.18 43.73 -3.39
CA MET A 372 -6.68 44.36 -4.63
C MET A 372 -5.92 45.64 -4.31
N LEU A 373 -4.59 45.57 -4.33
CA LEU A 373 -3.72 46.74 -4.10
C LEU A 373 -3.73 47.74 -5.26
N GLU A 374 -4.12 47.29 -6.46
CA GLU A 374 -4.17 48.06 -7.71
C GLU A 374 -5.39 48.99 -7.87
N LEU A 375 -6.38 48.87 -6.98
CA LEU A 375 -7.57 49.74 -6.99
C LEU A 375 -7.26 51.12 -6.40
N GLU A 376 -7.75 52.16 -7.05
CA GLU A 376 -7.71 53.54 -6.56
C GLU A 376 -8.91 53.81 -5.62
N PRO A 377 -8.80 54.72 -4.64
CA PRO A 377 -9.88 54.97 -3.67
C PRO A 377 -11.24 55.37 -4.29
N GLU A 378 -11.22 55.99 -5.47
CA GLU A 378 -12.40 56.45 -6.20
C GLU A 378 -12.99 55.38 -7.15
N ASP A 379 -12.36 54.20 -7.27
CA ASP A 379 -12.89 53.11 -8.08
C ASP A 379 -14.22 52.63 -7.49
N LEU A 380 -15.21 52.42 -8.35
CA LEU A 380 -16.53 51.90 -7.96
C LEU A 380 -16.57 50.40 -8.17
N ILE A 381 -16.94 49.66 -7.13
CA ILE A 381 -16.94 48.20 -7.11
C ILE A 381 -18.36 47.66 -6.93
N THR A 382 -18.71 46.62 -7.68
CA THR A 382 -19.87 45.77 -7.43
C THR A 382 -19.43 44.32 -7.27
N VAL A 383 -20.15 43.58 -6.43
CA VAL A 383 -19.99 42.12 -6.31
C VAL A 383 -21.27 41.46 -6.81
N THR A 384 -21.10 40.44 -7.66
CA THR A 384 -22.19 39.62 -8.17
C THR A 384 -22.10 38.23 -7.57
N TRP A 385 -23.12 37.84 -6.82
CA TRP A 385 -23.42 36.47 -6.43
C TRP A 385 -24.44 35.89 -7.40
N LYS A 386 -24.04 34.89 -8.16
CA LYS A 386 -24.85 34.24 -9.16
C LYS A 386 -25.16 32.80 -8.73
N ALA A 387 -26.43 32.55 -8.44
CA ALA A 387 -26.89 31.22 -8.08
C ALA A 387 -26.87 30.24 -9.27
N ALA A 388 -26.86 28.94 -8.96
CA ALA A 388 -26.96 27.89 -9.95
C ALA A 388 -28.24 28.02 -10.82
N PRO A 389 -28.19 27.59 -12.10
CA PRO A 389 -29.36 27.53 -12.98
C PRO A 389 -30.56 26.84 -12.32
N GLY A 390 -31.77 27.37 -12.58
CA GLY A 390 -33.02 26.87 -11.97
C GLY A 390 -33.33 27.43 -10.58
N THR A 391 -32.41 28.17 -9.96
CA THR A 391 -32.69 28.91 -8.72
C THR A 391 -33.49 30.18 -9.03
N PRO A 392 -34.48 30.57 -8.22
CA PRO A 392 -35.21 31.83 -8.39
C PRO A 392 -34.29 33.05 -8.44
N ALA A 393 -34.71 34.10 -9.14
CA ALA A 393 -33.91 35.33 -9.32
C ALA A 393 -33.49 35.97 -7.98
N ALA A 394 -34.29 35.81 -6.93
CA ALA A 394 -33.97 36.29 -5.58
C ALA A 394 -32.73 35.61 -4.95
N GLY A 395 -32.32 34.45 -5.46
CA GLY A 395 -31.10 33.75 -5.07
C GLY A 395 -29.83 34.33 -5.70
N SER A 396 -29.95 35.30 -6.61
CA SER A 396 -28.82 36.05 -7.17
C SER A 396 -28.88 37.52 -6.75
N GLN A 397 -27.72 38.16 -6.72
CA GLN A 397 -27.61 39.58 -6.42
C GLN A 397 -26.37 40.18 -7.09
N THR A 398 -26.52 41.39 -7.62
CA THR A 398 -25.39 42.32 -7.79
C THR A 398 -25.57 43.43 -6.78
N THR A 399 -24.53 43.75 -6.01
CA THR A 399 -24.59 44.83 -5.03
C THR A 399 -24.73 46.19 -5.69
N SER A 400 -25.18 47.19 -4.94
CA SER A 400 -24.96 48.59 -5.32
C SER A 400 -23.45 48.86 -5.38
N ALA A 401 -23.05 49.81 -6.23
CA ALA A 401 -21.65 50.21 -6.34
C ALA A 401 -21.17 50.87 -5.04
N VAL A 402 -20.00 50.44 -4.56
CA VAL A 402 -19.32 51.01 -3.39
C VAL A 402 -17.96 51.56 -3.79
N LEU A 403 -17.52 52.64 -3.13
CA LEU A 403 -16.16 53.16 -3.33
C LEU A 403 -15.14 52.18 -2.76
N ALA A 404 -14.06 51.96 -3.49
CA ALA A 404 -12.95 51.12 -3.03
C ALA A 404 -12.31 51.68 -1.75
N GLY A 405 -12.25 53.01 -1.63
CA GLY A 405 -11.63 53.70 -0.50
C GLY A 405 -10.15 53.33 -0.30
N SER A 406 -9.58 53.74 0.83
CA SER A 406 -8.17 53.48 1.16
C SER A 406 -7.96 52.23 2.04
N ASN A 407 -9.03 51.65 2.60
CA ASN A 407 -8.92 50.47 3.46
C ASN A 407 -8.70 49.21 2.63
N ARG A 408 -7.79 48.34 3.09
CA ARG A 408 -7.54 47.02 2.49
C ARG A 408 -7.48 45.97 3.62
N PRO A 409 -8.05 44.77 3.42
CA PRO A 409 -8.90 44.38 2.28
C PRO A 409 -10.25 45.12 2.29
N ILE A 410 -10.93 45.17 1.14
CA ILE A 410 -12.26 45.80 1.01
C ILE A 410 -13.30 44.74 1.34
N GLU A 411 -14.15 44.99 2.33
CA GLU A 411 -15.24 44.09 2.72
C GLU A 411 -16.58 44.63 2.21
N ILE A 412 -17.32 43.81 1.45
CA ILE A 412 -18.62 44.15 0.86
C ILE A 412 -19.67 43.17 1.36
N ALA A 413 -20.67 43.69 2.07
CA ALA A 413 -21.77 42.89 2.58
C ALA A 413 -22.71 42.40 1.46
N LEU A 414 -23.02 41.11 1.49
CA LEU A 414 -24.01 40.45 0.65
C LEU A 414 -25.27 40.11 1.47
N ARG A 415 -26.41 39.87 0.80
CA ARG A 415 -27.61 39.45 1.52
C ARG A 415 -27.47 38.01 2.02
N VAL A 416 -27.61 37.80 3.32
CA VAL A 416 -27.63 36.46 3.94
C VAL A 416 -28.66 35.53 3.31
N SER A 417 -29.80 36.07 2.84
CA SER A 417 -30.84 35.28 2.17
C SER A 417 -30.32 34.46 0.98
N LEU A 418 -29.25 34.91 0.31
CA LEU A 418 -28.64 34.20 -0.83
C LEU A 418 -28.20 32.77 -0.48
N VAL A 419 -27.77 32.55 0.78
CA VAL A 419 -27.36 31.23 1.28
C VAL A 419 -28.53 30.26 1.23
N ALA A 420 -29.71 30.67 1.70
CA ALA A 420 -30.92 29.83 1.74
C ALA A 420 -31.34 29.33 0.34
N PHE A 421 -31.22 30.18 -0.69
CA PHE A 421 -31.51 29.83 -2.08
C PHE A 421 -30.49 28.87 -2.70
N SER A 422 -29.27 28.85 -2.14
CA SER A 422 -28.10 28.17 -2.70
C SER A 422 -27.75 26.87 -1.97
N LEU A 423 -28.47 26.49 -0.91
CA LEU A 423 -28.20 25.28 -0.13
C LEU A 423 -28.02 24.03 -1.01
N GLY A 424 -26.91 23.33 -0.83
CA GLY A 424 -26.55 22.14 -1.60
C GLY A 424 -26.19 22.41 -3.07
N LYS A 425 -25.93 23.66 -3.46
CA LYS A 425 -25.63 24.07 -4.84
C LYS A 425 -24.30 24.85 -4.92
N GLY A 426 -23.68 24.81 -6.09
CA GLY A 426 -22.57 25.70 -6.43
C GLY A 426 -23.05 27.10 -6.83
N VAL A 427 -22.27 28.11 -6.47
CA VAL A 427 -22.48 29.51 -6.86
C VAL A 427 -21.23 30.09 -7.49
N GLU A 428 -21.43 31.13 -8.29
CA GLU A 428 -20.36 31.89 -8.92
C GLU A 428 -20.35 33.30 -8.32
N VAL A 429 -19.21 33.70 -7.76
CA VAL A 429 -19.00 35.05 -7.23
C VAL A 429 -18.00 35.78 -8.13
N THR A 430 -18.36 36.96 -8.60
CA THR A 430 -17.46 37.85 -9.35
C THR A 430 -17.49 39.25 -8.76
N PHE A 431 -16.44 40.03 -8.98
CA PHE A 431 -16.50 41.46 -8.78
C PHE A 431 -16.23 42.20 -10.09
N THR A 432 -16.79 43.39 -10.20
CA THR A 432 -16.54 44.32 -11.29
C THR A 432 -16.14 45.64 -10.68
N TYR A 433 -15.08 46.26 -11.19
CA TYR A 433 -14.71 47.64 -10.83
C TYR A 433 -14.70 48.55 -12.05
N THR A 434 -14.99 49.83 -11.83
CA THR A 434 -14.98 50.88 -12.85
C THR A 434 -14.14 52.05 -12.36
N ARG A 435 -13.15 52.46 -13.17
CA ARG A 435 -12.29 53.61 -12.90
C ARG A 435 -12.74 54.81 -13.73
N GLY A 436 -13.31 55.83 -13.09
CA GLY A 436 -13.82 57.02 -13.78
C GLY A 436 -14.78 56.66 -14.93
N ALA A 437 -14.42 57.05 -16.16
CA ALA A 437 -15.21 56.77 -17.37
C ALA A 437 -14.71 55.54 -18.18
N SER A 438 -13.72 54.81 -17.66
CA SER A 438 -13.18 53.62 -18.33
C SER A 438 -14.18 52.47 -18.35
N ALA A 439 -13.99 51.53 -19.28
CA ALA A 439 -14.81 50.33 -19.33
C ALA A 439 -14.68 49.50 -18.02
N PRO A 440 -15.78 48.91 -17.51
CA PRO A 440 -15.72 48.07 -16.33
C PRO A 440 -14.84 46.83 -16.55
N VAL A 441 -14.11 46.43 -15.52
CA VAL A 441 -13.26 45.23 -15.52
C VAL A 441 -13.85 44.21 -14.55
N THR A 442 -14.13 43.00 -15.05
CA THR A 442 -14.71 41.91 -14.25
C THR A 442 -13.67 40.84 -13.95
N SER A 443 -13.69 40.32 -12.73
CA SER A 443 -12.82 39.25 -12.28
C SER A 443 -13.10 37.93 -12.98
N GLN A 444 -12.15 36.99 -12.86
CA GLN A 444 -12.48 35.58 -13.10
C GLN A 444 -13.53 35.11 -12.07
N PRO A 445 -14.39 34.15 -12.44
CA PRO A 445 -15.34 33.49 -11.54
C PRO A 445 -14.66 32.87 -10.31
N PHE A 446 -15.08 33.25 -9.12
CA PHE A 446 -14.81 32.50 -7.90
C PHE A 446 -15.95 31.50 -7.65
N LEU A 447 -15.66 30.21 -7.78
CA LEU A 447 -16.63 29.13 -7.58
C LEU A 447 -16.67 28.73 -6.09
N LEU A 448 -17.88 28.64 -5.54
CA LEU A 448 -18.11 28.33 -4.12
C LEU A 448 -19.28 27.33 -4.00
N ASN A 449 -19.10 26.27 -3.22
CA ASN A 449 -20.15 25.32 -2.89
C ASN A 449 -20.84 25.75 -1.59
N VAL A 450 -22.17 25.90 -1.61
CA VAL A 450 -22.93 26.13 -0.38
C VAL A 450 -23.42 24.78 0.13
N LEU A 451 -22.98 24.40 1.33
CA LEU A 451 -23.30 23.09 1.90
C LEU A 451 -24.78 22.97 2.27
N THR A 452 -25.22 21.75 2.61
CA THR A 452 -26.54 21.50 3.17
C THR A 452 -26.56 21.75 4.68
N ILE A 453 -27.73 22.08 5.23
CA ILE A 453 -27.91 22.16 6.69
C ILE A 453 -28.22 20.75 7.22
N PRO A 454 -27.57 20.29 8.30
CA PRO A 454 -27.88 18.99 8.89
C PRO A 454 -29.34 18.86 9.31
N ALA A 455 -29.97 17.70 9.03
CA ALA A 455 -31.39 17.44 9.31
C ALA A 455 -31.78 17.73 10.78
N ALA A 456 -30.88 17.41 11.72
CA ALA A 456 -31.09 17.63 13.15
C ALA A 456 -31.25 19.12 13.55
N LYS A 457 -31.02 20.08 12.65
CA LYS A 457 -31.30 21.51 12.89
C LYS A 457 -32.73 21.90 12.53
N PHE A 458 -33.52 21.00 11.95
CA PHE A 458 -34.92 21.20 11.57
C PHE A 458 -35.84 20.50 12.57
N ILE A 459 -36.05 21.17 13.71
CA ILE A 459 -36.80 20.64 14.87
C ILE A 459 -38.31 20.72 14.64
N ALA A 460 -38.97 19.57 14.80
CA ALA A 460 -40.43 19.43 14.65
C ALA A 460 -41.22 20.39 15.56
N PRO A 461 -42.40 20.88 15.13
CA PRO A 461 -43.30 21.62 16.01
C PRO A 461 -43.89 20.73 17.11
N VAL A 462 -44.26 21.36 18.23
CA VAL A 462 -44.76 20.65 19.43
C VAL A 462 -46.19 21.05 19.76
N ILE A 463 -47.00 20.08 20.22
CA ILE A 463 -48.32 20.36 20.77
C ILE A 463 -48.12 20.70 22.25
N THR A 464 -48.53 21.90 22.66
CA THR A 464 -48.29 22.37 24.04
C THR A 464 -49.07 21.58 25.08
N GLU A 465 -50.27 21.13 24.74
CA GLU A 465 -51.21 20.39 25.59
C GLU A 465 -50.71 18.97 25.88
N ALA A 466 -49.74 18.46 25.12
CA ALA A 466 -49.05 17.21 25.45
C ALA A 466 -48.06 17.35 26.62
N ASN A 467 -47.88 18.58 27.16
CA ASN A 467 -47.08 18.89 28.35
C ASN A 467 -45.64 18.32 28.29
N GLY A 468 -45.02 18.37 27.11
CA GLY A 468 -43.66 17.87 26.87
C GLY A 468 -43.55 16.35 26.75
N THR A 469 -44.67 15.61 26.82
CA THR A 469 -44.72 14.16 26.67
C THR A 469 -44.99 13.74 25.22
N ALA A 470 -44.98 12.43 24.96
CA ALA A 470 -45.43 11.84 23.69
C ALA A 470 -46.90 11.41 23.73
N VAL A 471 -47.66 11.81 24.76
CA VAL A 471 -49.08 11.50 24.91
C VAL A 471 -49.89 12.78 24.76
N LEU A 472 -50.88 12.75 23.89
CA LEU A 472 -51.86 13.82 23.76
C LEU A 472 -53.17 13.36 24.38
N ASP A 473 -53.43 13.80 25.62
CA ASP A 473 -54.64 13.48 26.36
C ASP A 473 -55.73 14.50 26.01
N LEU A 474 -56.77 14.07 25.30
CA LEU A 474 -57.81 14.96 24.77
C LEU A 474 -58.65 15.60 25.88
N LYS A 475 -58.64 15.05 27.10
CA LYS A 475 -59.27 15.70 28.26
C LYS A 475 -58.63 17.06 28.59
N ASP A 476 -57.35 17.22 28.27
CA ASP A 476 -56.56 18.43 28.51
C ASP A 476 -56.67 19.42 27.33
N VAL A 477 -57.45 19.06 26.28
CA VAL A 477 -57.66 19.83 25.05
C VAL A 477 -59.11 20.34 25.01
N THR A 478 -59.36 21.56 25.50
CA THR A 478 -60.74 22.08 25.63
C THR A 478 -61.27 22.81 24.38
N ALA A 479 -60.43 23.61 23.70
CA ALA A 479 -60.82 24.38 22.50
C ALA A 479 -60.11 23.92 21.20
N GLY A 480 -59.10 23.07 21.33
CA GLY A 480 -58.15 22.70 20.29
C GLY A 480 -56.75 22.61 20.88
N ALA A 481 -55.81 22.07 20.11
CA ALA A 481 -54.41 21.93 20.54
C ALA A 481 -53.54 22.98 19.85
N THR A 482 -52.68 23.65 20.62
CA THR A 482 -51.77 24.67 20.13
C THR A 482 -50.49 24.03 19.63
N LEU A 483 -50.27 24.13 18.32
CA LEU A 483 -49.05 23.68 17.67
C LEU A 483 -48.04 24.82 17.62
N GLN A 484 -46.96 24.70 18.40
CA GLN A 484 -45.90 25.69 18.55
C GLN A 484 -44.71 25.37 17.64
N PHE A 485 -44.25 26.37 16.90
CA PHE A 485 -43.10 26.29 15.99
C PHE A 485 -41.92 27.11 16.51
N GLY A 486 -40.72 26.56 16.35
CA GLY A 486 -39.47 27.29 16.49
C GLY A 486 -39.04 28.01 15.21
N CYS A 487 -37.82 28.54 15.24
CA CYS A 487 -37.10 29.02 14.06
C CYS A 487 -36.07 27.98 13.62
N TRP A 488 -35.70 28.00 12.34
CA TRP A 488 -34.64 27.17 11.78
C TRP A 488 -33.54 28.06 11.17
N PRO A 489 -32.32 27.52 10.95
CA PRO A 489 -31.27 28.28 10.29
C PRO A 489 -31.74 28.82 8.95
N HIS A 490 -31.47 30.10 8.68
CA HIS A 490 -31.88 30.80 7.46
C HIS A 490 -33.40 30.89 7.25
N ILE A 491 -34.21 30.90 8.31
CA ILE A 491 -35.63 31.22 8.20
C ILE A 491 -35.82 32.62 7.58
N ALA A 492 -36.66 32.69 6.54
CA ALA A 492 -36.90 33.94 5.82
C ALA A 492 -38.35 34.06 5.35
N VAL A 493 -38.83 35.30 5.28
CA VAL A 493 -40.16 35.62 4.74
C VAL A 493 -40.27 35.10 3.30
N GLY A 494 -41.38 34.44 3.00
CA GLY A 494 -41.67 33.88 1.67
C GLY A 494 -41.31 32.41 1.49
N GLN A 495 -40.56 31.81 2.42
CA GLN A 495 -40.28 30.36 2.39
C GLN A 495 -41.60 29.57 2.44
N ARG A 496 -41.74 28.60 1.54
CA ARG A 496 -43.00 27.88 1.31
C ARG A 496 -43.12 26.72 2.26
N ILE A 497 -44.27 26.56 2.90
CA ILE A 497 -44.43 25.60 4.01
C ILE A 497 -45.63 24.68 3.81
N TRP A 498 -45.49 23.45 4.33
CA TRP A 498 -46.55 22.45 4.38
C TRP A 498 -46.65 21.90 5.79
N LEU A 499 -47.88 21.59 6.21
CA LEU A 499 -48.17 20.98 7.49
C LEU A 499 -49.29 19.96 7.30
N ASP A 500 -48.95 18.71 7.54
CA ASP A 500 -49.89 17.59 7.49
C ASP A 500 -49.92 16.88 8.84
N LEU A 501 -51.14 16.59 9.29
CA LEU A 501 -51.41 15.77 10.46
C LEU A 501 -51.91 14.42 9.95
N GLU A 502 -51.18 13.36 10.27
CA GLU A 502 -51.50 12.01 9.88
C GLU A 502 -51.97 11.23 11.11
N GLY A 503 -53.22 10.79 11.10
CA GLY A 503 -53.85 10.15 12.26
C GLY A 503 -54.72 8.96 11.87
N ARG A 504 -55.26 8.25 12.86
CA ARG A 504 -56.27 7.21 12.65
C ARG A 504 -57.47 7.44 13.54
N ASN A 505 -58.66 7.14 13.04
CA ASN A 505 -59.87 7.17 13.84
C ASN A 505 -60.01 5.88 14.69
N ALA A 506 -61.07 5.79 15.48
CA ALA A 506 -61.35 4.63 16.34
C ALA A 506 -61.53 3.29 15.58
N SER A 507 -61.86 3.30 14.28
CA SER A 507 -61.92 2.09 13.46
C SER A 507 -60.59 1.71 12.82
N GLY A 508 -59.54 2.50 13.04
CA GLY A 508 -58.22 2.32 12.46
C GLY A 508 -58.07 2.88 11.04
N ALA A 509 -59.10 3.50 10.46
CA ALA A 509 -59.01 4.15 9.16
C ALA A 509 -58.23 5.47 9.23
N SER A 510 -57.58 5.86 8.13
CA SER A 510 -56.82 7.11 8.07
C SER A 510 -57.71 8.33 8.31
N HIS A 511 -57.26 9.22 9.17
CA HIS A 511 -57.92 10.48 9.53
C HIS A 511 -56.92 11.63 9.42
N ASN A 512 -56.49 11.89 8.18
CA ASN A 512 -55.44 12.86 7.89
C ASN A 512 -56.03 14.26 7.67
N LEU A 513 -55.28 15.29 8.06
CA LEU A 513 -55.61 16.70 7.83
C LEU A 513 -54.41 17.41 7.20
N SER A 514 -54.58 17.92 5.98
CA SER A 514 -53.63 18.84 5.37
C SER A 514 -53.98 20.27 5.79
N MET A 515 -53.26 20.79 6.79
CA MET A 515 -53.52 22.14 7.31
C MET A 515 -52.97 23.21 6.37
N TRP A 516 -51.75 23.00 5.85
CA TRP A 516 -51.06 23.98 5.02
C TRP A 516 -50.52 23.37 3.74
N THR A 517 -50.62 24.14 2.66
CA THR A 517 -50.04 23.81 1.36
C THR A 517 -49.13 24.93 0.91
N GLY A 518 -47.99 24.61 0.29
CA GLY A 518 -46.99 25.61 -0.10
C GLY A 518 -47.53 26.72 -1.01
N ASN A 519 -48.53 26.45 -1.86
CA ASN A 519 -49.15 27.48 -2.70
C ASN A 519 -49.83 28.58 -1.89
N ASN A 520 -50.42 28.22 -0.75
CA ASN A 520 -51.22 29.12 0.08
C ASN A 520 -50.50 29.58 1.36
N ASN A 521 -49.43 28.88 1.76
CA ASN A 521 -48.75 29.10 3.03
C ASN A 521 -47.27 29.39 2.82
N ALA A 522 -46.83 30.48 3.45
CA ALA A 522 -45.44 30.87 3.49
C ALA A 522 -45.10 31.49 4.86
N VAL A 523 -43.81 31.47 5.21
CA VAL A 523 -43.29 32.17 6.37
C VAL A 523 -43.55 33.68 6.21
N HIS A 524 -44.08 34.29 7.25
CA HIS A 524 -44.39 35.71 7.31
C HIS A 524 -43.51 36.40 8.36
N ARG A 525 -43.44 37.74 8.31
CA ARG A 525 -42.45 38.52 9.04
C ARG A 525 -42.50 38.33 10.57
N SER A 526 -43.68 38.21 11.17
CA SER A 526 -43.79 38.01 12.63
C SER A 526 -43.27 36.66 13.09
N TRP A 527 -43.36 35.60 12.27
CA TRP A 527 -42.77 34.30 12.62
C TRP A 527 -41.26 34.42 12.79
N VAL A 528 -40.59 35.06 11.83
CA VAL A 528 -39.13 35.27 11.86
C VAL A 528 -38.68 35.98 13.15
N LEU A 529 -39.50 36.89 13.68
CA LEU A 529 -39.14 37.70 14.85
C LEU A 529 -39.54 37.08 16.20
N ASN A 530 -40.68 36.39 16.26
CA ASN A 530 -41.34 36.05 17.53
C ASN A 530 -41.69 34.56 17.67
N GLY A 531 -41.34 33.70 16.69
CA GLY A 531 -41.88 32.35 16.61
C GLY A 531 -43.33 32.33 16.12
N TYR A 532 -43.93 31.15 16.05
CA TYR A 532 -45.30 31.01 15.53
C TYR A 532 -46.06 29.88 16.19
N SER A 533 -47.37 30.06 16.30
CA SER A 533 -48.29 29.06 16.81
C SER A 533 -49.56 29.04 15.98
N VAL A 534 -50.12 27.86 15.78
CA VAL A 534 -51.45 27.68 15.16
C VAL A 534 -52.29 26.74 16.00
N MET A 535 -53.60 26.95 16.02
CA MET A 535 -54.52 26.04 16.69
C MET A 535 -54.96 24.93 15.74
N VAL A 536 -54.80 23.67 16.18
CA VAL A 536 -55.44 22.50 15.60
C VAL A 536 -56.81 22.36 16.24
N LEU A 537 -57.88 22.45 15.45
CA LEU A 537 -59.24 22.46 15.98
C LEU A 537 -59.59 21.16 16.70
N TYR A 538 -60.26 21.28 17.85
CA TYR A 538 -60.75 20.12 18.59
C TYR A 538 -61.67 19.22 17.75
N SER A 539 -62.42 19.80 16.81
CA SER A 539 -63.31 19.07 15.90
C SER A 539 -62.59 18.02 15.05
N TYR A 540 -61.31 18.24 14.73
CA TYR A 540 -60.46 17.25 14.09
C TYR A 540 -59.95 16.22 15.11
N LEU A 541 -59.41 16.71 16.24
CA LEU A 541 -58.74 15.89 17.26
C LEU A 541 -59.66 14.88 17.93
N GLN A 542 -60.91 15.26 18.25
CA GLN A 542 -61.90 14.37 18.90
C GLN A 542 -62.27 13.13 18.09
N ASN A 543 -61.95 13.12 16.78
CA ASN A 543 -62.23 12.00 15.88
C ASN A 543 -61.03 11.04 15.74
N LEU A 544 -59.92 11.31 16.41
CA LEU A 544 -58.79 10.39 16.53
C LEU A 544 -59.13 9.25 17.50
N GLY A 545 -58.66 8.04 17.20
CA GLY A 545 -58.92 6.87 18.05
C GLY A 545 -58.09 6.90 19.33
N ASP A 546 -58.65 6.42 20.44
CA ASP A 546 -57.89 6.16 21.66
C ASP A 546 -56.76 5.15 21.38
N GLY A 547 -55.55 5.44 21.86
CA GLY A 547 -54.33 4.68 21.61
C GLY A 547 -53.76 4.81 20.18
N SER A 548 -54.38 5.61 19.29
CA SER A 548 -53.87 5.83 17.94
C SER A 548 -52.69 6.81 17.90
N THR A 549 -51.88 6.74 16.85
CA THR A 549 -50.78 7.70 16.61
C THR A 549 -51.27 8.90 15.81
N LEU A 550 -50.90 10.09 16.26
CA LEU A 550 -50.95 11.33 15.51
C LEU A 550 -49.51 11.76 15.15
N SER A 551 -49.17 11.73 13.87
CA SER A 551 -47.87 12.15 13.35
C SER A 551 -47.96 13.54 12.73
N ILE A 552 -47.07 14.45 13.12
CA ILE A 552 -46.98 15.82 12.61
C ILE A 552 -45.83 15.90 11.61
N ARG A 553 -46.17 16.23 10.37
CA ARG A 553 -45.20 16.37 9.27
C ARG A 553 -45.14 17.82 8.81
N PHE A 554 -44.04 18.48 9.15
CA PHE A 554 -43.76 19.85 8.74
C PHE A 554 -42.63 19.89 7.70
N ARG A 555 -42.80 20.71 6.67
CA ARG A 555 -41.84 20.83 5.56
C ARG A 555 -41.70 22.28 5.14
N VAL A 556 -40.49 22.68 4.76
CA VAL A 556 -40.19 24.02 4.24
C VAL A 556 -39.38 23.93 2.96
N ASN A 557 -39.66 24.79 1.98
CA ASN A 557 -38.75 25.00 0.87
C ASN A 557 -38.03 26.35 1.02
N MET A 558 -36.69 26.29 1.12
CA MET A 558 -35.82 27.40 1.52
C MET A 558 -35.67 28.46 0.42
N ASP A 559 -35.85 28.04 -0.85
CA ASP A 559 -35.77 28.90 -2.04
C ASP A 559 -37.09 29.58 -2.40
N GLN A 560 -38.11 29.49 -1.54
CA GLN A 560 -39.41 30.12 -1.71
C GLN A 560 -40.26 29.62 -2.89
N VAL A 561 -39.84 28.52 -3.55
CA VAL A 561 -40.63 27.87 -4.60
C VAL A 561 -41.61 26.88 -3.97
N ALA A 562 -42.87 26.90 -4.41
CA ALA A 562 -43.89 25.98 -3.90
C ALA A 562 -43.77 24.59 -4.56
N ASN A 563 -42.68 23.88 -4.25
CA ASN A 563 -42.44 22.50 -4.68
C ASN A 563 -42.20 21.61 -3.45
N SER A 564 -43.13 20.68 -3.19
CA SER A 564 -43.05 19.78 -2.04
C SER A 564 -42.01 18.68 -2.20
N GLN A 565 -41.56 18.38 -3.43
CA GLN A 565 -40.57 17.32 -3.69
C GLN A 565 -39.16 17.75 -3.29
N THR A 566 -38.88 19.05 -3.29
CA THR A 566 -37.58 19.63 -2.93
C THR A 566 -37.58 20.26 -1.54
N ALA A 567 -38.71 20.17 -0.82
CA ALA A 567 -38.84 20.75 0.50
C ALA A 567 -38.02 19.96 1.53
N VAL A 568 -37.33 20.69 2.40
CA VAL A 568 -36.67 20.14 3.58
C VAL A 568 -37.74 19.64 4.54
N VAL A 569 -37.59 18.38 4.96
CA VAL A 569 -38.49 17.71 5.90
C VAL A 569 -37.93 17.85 7.30
N PHE A 570 -38.75 18.32 8.22
CA PHE A 570 -38.42 18.35 9.65
C PHE A 570 -38.60 16.95 10.24
N ASP A 571 -37.97 16.70 11.39
CA ASP A 571 -38.22 15.46 12.13
C ASP A 571 -39.74 15.27 12.34
N THR A 572 -40.21 14.03 12.21
CA THR A 572 -41.63 13.74 12.46
C THR A 572 -41.84 13.69 13.97
N ARG A 573 -42.81 14.45 14.47
CA ARG A 573 -43.24 14.36 15.87
C ARG A 573 -44.48 13.49 15.96
N GLU A 574 -44.46 12.50 16.86
CA GLU A 574 -45.58 11.59 17.05
C GLU A 574 -46.15 11.71 18.46
N TYR A 575 -47.47 11.62 18.56
CA TYR A 575 -48.20 11.57 19.82
C TYR A 575 -49.11 10.35 19.84
N THR A 576 -49.15 9.62 20.95
CA THR A 576 -50.22 8.66 21.24
C THR A 576 -51.42 9.41 21.78
N VAL A 577 -52.55 9.29 21.10
CA VAL A 577 -53.80 9.93 21.50
C VAL A 577 -54.41 9.14 22.66
N ARG A 578 -54.87 9.85 23.68
CA ARG A 578 -55.73 9.31 24.74
C ARG A 578 -57.05 10.07 24.70
N ALA A 579 -58.14 9.38 24.39
CA ALA A 579 -59.44 10.01 24.15
C ALA A 579 -60.31 10.11 25.41
#